data_AF-A0A7C1PQD4-F1
#
_entry.id   AF-A0A7C1PQD4-F1
#
_cell.length_a   1.000
_cell.length_b   1.000
_cell.length_c   1.000
_cell.angle_alpha   90.00
_cell.angle_beta   90.00
_cell.angle_gamma   90.00
#
_symmetry.space_group_name_H-M   'P 1'
#
loop_
_entity.id
_entity.type
_entity.pdbx_description
1 polymer ?
#
loop_
_entity_poly.entity_id
_entity_poly.type
_entity_poly.pdbx_seq_one_letter_code
_entity_poly.pdbx_strand_id
1 'polypeptide(L)'
;MERAMRYAQWLLVRAIAVLGVAVVVLGCHHAVKEEAALSKKEKCHQCWYNAHIDNCADIPKGAIPAPVGTFTTEWQARQAGKAEADDFVFYYNEWLDDQAVLGPYGGEHLDRVIPRLPYVPFQIIIQPEPDKPALNARRHKAMIEALTAAGVPDAARRVVLAGSPAEPLLGDEADFLYPRLILGALNPFAFYGGGLGFAGFGGLGFNAFGGFGGFYGFGGFGGFGGFGGFFGFR
;
A
#
# COMPACT_ATOMS: atom_id res chain seq x y z
N MET A 1 -16.00 76.03 23.32
CA MET A 1 -14.74 75.32 23.60
C MET A 1 -14.89 73.80 23.61
N GLU A 2 -15.99 73.24 24.13
CA GLU A 2 -16.18 71.77 24.23
C GLU A 2 -16.15 71.02 22.87
N ARG A 3 -16.70 71.59 21.79
CA ARG A 3 -16.65 70.98 20.46
C ARG A 3 -15.22 70.88 19.89
N ALA A 4 -14.37 71.86 20.19
CA ALA A 4 -12.97 71.85 19.75
C ALA A 4 -12.16 70.76 20.47
N MET A 5 -12.42 70.56 21.77
CA MET A 5 -11.75 69.52 22.55
C MET A 5 -12.14 68.10 22.11
N ARG A 6 -13.41 67.86 21.77
CA ARG A 6 -13.86 66.56 21.21
C ARG A 6 -13.24 66.27 19.84
N TYR A 7 -13.09 67.30 19.01
CA TYR A 7 -12.46 67.16 17.69
C TYR A 7 -10.97 66.83 17.81
N ALA A 8 -10.26 67.46 18.75
CA ALA A 8 -8.86 67.17 19.04
C ALA A 8 -8.65 65.74 19.57
N GLN A 9 -9.49 65.28 20.51
CA GLN A 9 -9.43 63.89 20.99
C GLN A 9 -9.67 62.88 19.86
N TRP A 10 -10.64 63.14 18.98
CA TRP A 10 -10.93 62.24 17.86
C TRP A 10 -9.78 62.15 16.86
N LEU A 11 -9.13 63.28 16.54
CA LEU A 11 -7.94 63.29 15.68
C LEU A 11 -6.76 62.54 16.31
N LEU A 12 -6.56 62.69 17.62
CA LEU A 12 -5.46 62.06 18.34
C LEU A 12 -5.62 60.53 18.39
N VAL A 13 -6.84 60.03 18.65
CA VAL A 13 -7.13 58.59 18.61
C VAL A 13 -6.91 58.01 17.21
N ARG A 14 -7.31 58.72 16.15
CA ARG A 14 -7.05 58.29 14.77
C ARG A 14 -5.57 58.30 14.43
N ALA A 15 -4.81 59.30 14.88
CA ALA A 15 -3.38 59.35 14.66
C ALA A 15 -2.66 58.19 15.35
N ILE A 16 -3.03 57.84 16.58
CA ILE A 16 -2.48 56.67 17.30
C ILE A 16 -2.78 55.37 16.55
N ALA A 17 -4.02 55.19 16.09
CA ALA A 17 -4.40 53.98 15.34
C ALA A 17 -3.60 53.85 14.03
N VAL A 18 -3.45 54.94 13.27
CA VAL A 18 -2.68 54.94 12.01
C VAL A 18 -1.20 54.67 12.27
N LEU A 19 -0.61 55.29 13.30
CA LEU A 19 0.80 55.06 13.66
C LEU A 19 1.03 53.62 14.15
N GLY A 20 0.11 53.06 14.93
CA GLY A 20 0.19 51.66 15.39
C GLY A 20 0.20 50.67 14.22
N VAL A 21 -0.66 50.88 13.21
CA VAL A 21 -0.68 50.06 11.99
C VAL A 21 0.62 50.25 11.19
N ALA A 22 1.12 51.48 11.06
CA ALA A 22 2.36 51.75 10.33
C ALA A 22 3.58 51.06 10.95
N VAL A 23 3.69 51.00 12.28
CA VAL A 23 4.79 50.31 12.97
C VAL A 23 4.76 48.80 12.71
N VAL A 24 3.58 48.16 12.72
CA VAL A 24 3.44 46.73 12.41
C VAL A 24 3.85 46.43 10.96
N VAL A 25 3.44 47.28 10.01
CA VAL A 25 3.77 47.10 8.59
C VAL A 25 5.26 47.32 8.33
N LEU A 26 5.88 48.34 8.95
CA LEU A 26 7.32 48.63 8.78
C LEU A 26 8.21 47.57 9.43
N GLY A 27 7.80 47.00 10.57
CA GLY A 27 8.52 45.90 11.24
C GLY A 27 8.65 44.65 10.35
N CYS A 28 7.60 44.29 9.61
CA CYS A 28 7.62 43.14 8.70
C CYS A 28 8.56 43.32 7.50
N HIS A 29 8.85 44.56 7.07
CA HIS A 29 9.69 44.81 5.89
C HIS A 29 11.20 44.78 6.19
N HIS A 30 11.62 45.03 7.43
CA HIS A 30 13.04 45.03 7.79
C HIS A 30 13.61 43.61 7.99
N ALA A 31 12.79 42.64 8.39
CA ALA A 31 13.21 41.25 8.60
C ALA A 31 13.52 40.48 7.29
N VAL A 32 13.18 41.02 6.11
CA VAL A 32 13.31 40.32 4.81
C VAL A 32 14.60 40.70 4.05
N LYS A 33 15.38 41.67 4.55
CA LYS A 33 16.51 42.23 3.79
C LYS A 33 17.82 41.42 3.86
N GLU A 34 17.96 40.42 4.73
CA GLU A 34 19.23 39.68 4.85
C GLU A 34 19.32 38.39 4.01
N GLU A 35 18.24 37.95 3.35
CA GLU A 35 18.27 36.75 2.48
C GLU A 35 18.12 37.10 1.00
N ALA A 36 19.23 37.57 0.41
CA ALA A 36 19.30 38.00 -0.99
C ALA A 36 19.29 36.84 -2.03
N ALA A 37 19.18 35.57 -1.61
CA ALA A 37 19.35 34.43 -2.53
C ALA A 37 18.05 33.75 -3.01
N LEU A 38 16.88 34.03 -2.41
CA LEU A 38 15.63 33.33 -2.76
C LEU A 38 14.78 34.09 -3.79
N SER A 39 14.13 33.33 -4.68
CA SER A 39 13.38 33.87 -5.83
C SER A 39 12.07 34.52 -5.38
N LYS A 40 11.55 35.44 -6.20
CA LYS A 40 10.35 36.25 -5.89
C LYS A 40 9.08 35.40 -5.62
N LYS A 41 9.05 34.15 -6.07
CA LYS A 41 7.94 33.20 -5.87
C LYS A 41 8.02 32.51 -4.50
N GLU A 42 9.22 32.34 -3.94
CA GLU A 42 9.43 31.77 -2.59
C GLU A 42 9.19 32.82 -1.50
N LYS A 43 9.55 34.08 -1.77
CA LYS A 43 9.39 35.19 -0.82
C LYS A 43 7.93 35.51 -0.46
N CYS A 44 6.97 35.18 -1.32
CA CYS A 44 5.55 35.39 -1.03
C CYS A 44 4.95 34.31 -0.11
N HIS A 45 5.59 33.14 0.02
CA HIS A 45 5.19 32.09 0.95
C HIS A 45 5.78 32.26 2.35
N GLN A 46 6.91 32.96 2.50
CA GLN A 46 7.63 33.05 3.77
C GLN A 46 7.01 34.00 4.81
N CYS A 47 6.31 35.07 4.40
CA CYS A 47 5.68 35.98 5.35
C CYS A 47 4.43 35.41 6.05
N TRP A 48 3.83 34.33 5.54
CA TRP A 48 2.77 33.58 6.22
C TRP A 48 3.30 32.34 6.97
N TYR A 49 4.56 31.94 6.73
CA TYR A 49 5.18 30.77 7.35
C TYR A 49 5.77 31.04 8.75
N ASN A 50 6.13 32.28 9.07
CA ASN A 50 6.70 32.61 10.40
C ASN A 50 5.65 32.66 11.54
N ALA A 51 4.36 32.52 11.22
CA ALA A 51 3.29 32.29 12.20
C ALA A 51 2.66 30.89 12.04
N HIS A 52 3.26 30.01 11.23
CA HIS A 52 2.91 28.60 11.23
C HIS A 52 3.52 27.98 12.50
N ILE A 53 2.81 28.13 13.61
CA ILE A 53 3.01 27.28 14.77
C ILE A 53 2.77 25.86 14.25
N ASP A 54 3.85 25.12 14.03
CA ASP A 54 3.76 23.69 13.81
C ASP A 54 3.32 23.07 15.13
N ASN A 55 2.00 23.02 15.33
CA ASN A 55 1.35 22.41 16.48
C ASN A 55 1.68 20.91 16.62
N CYS A 56 2.44 20.34 15.68
CA CYS A 56 2.90 18.98 15.68
C CYS A 56 4.42 18.85 15.89
N ALA A 57 5.16 19.95 16.08
CA ALA A 57 6.63 19.92 16.21
C ALA A 57 7.13 19.22 17.49
N ASP A 58 6.33 19.23 18.54
CA ASP A 58 6.57 18.57 19.83
C ASP A 58 6.02 17.14 19.89
N ILE A 59 5.25 16.72 18.89
CA ILE A 59 4.69 15.37 18.81
C ILE A 59 5.74 14.44 18.17
N PRO A 60 6.22 13.41 18.88
CA PRO A 60 7.21 12.50 18.32
C PRO A 60 6.65 11.78 17.09
N LYS A 61 7.51 11.52 16.10
CA LYS A 61 7.13 10.82 14.87
C LYS A 61 6.48 9.48 15.21
N GLY A 62 5.25 9.28 14.72
CA GLY A 62 4.45 8.06 14.98
C GLY A 62 3.49 8.16 16.17
N ALA A 63 3.47 9.27 16.94
CA ALA A 63 2.50 9.45 18.02
C ALA A 63 1.11 9.89 17.54
N ILE A 64 0.99 10.42 16.32
CA ILE A 64 -0.32 10.70 15.70
C ILE A 64 -0.85 9.37 15.12
N PRO A 65 -1.99 8.86 15.59
CA PRO A 65 -2.57 7.66 15.02
C PRO A 65 -2.96 7.91 13.57
N ALA A 66 -2.88 6.87 12.74
CA ALA A 66 -3.34 6.94 11.36
C ALA A 66 -4.82 7.40 11.31
N PRO A 67 -5.22 8.23 10.33
CA PRO A 67 -6.60 8.68 10.23
C PRO A 67 -7.55 7.47 10.10
N VAL A 68 -8.78 7.64 10.60
CA VAL A 68 -9.81 6.60 10.51
C VAL A 68 -9.96 6.14 9.06
N GLY A 69 -10.06 4.83 8.87
CA GLY A 69 -10.18 4.21 7.55
C GLY A 69 -8.86 3.92 6.83
N THR A 70 -7.69 4.34 7.35
CA THR A 70 -6.38 4.01 6.72
C THR A 70 -6.22 2.50 6.54
N PHE A 71 -6.42 1.73 7.60
CA PHE A 71 -6.29 0.27 7.58
C PHE A 71 -7.40 -0.42 6.78
N THR A 72 -8.62 0.10 6.82
CA THR A 72 -9.75 -0.42 6.03
C THR A 72 -9.50 -0.24 4.54
N THR A 73 -8.99 0.93 4.14
CA THR A 73 -8.65 1.24 2.75
C THR A 73 -7.53 0.35 2.25
N GLU A 74 -6.49 0.15 3.07
CA GLU A 74 -5.39 -0.76 2.73
C GLU A 74 -5.88 -2.21 2.57
N TRP A 75 -6.75 -2.68 3.48
CA TRP A 75 -7.35 -4.00 3.36
C TRP A 75 -8.17 -4.14 2.08
N GLN A 76 -9.03 -3.17 1.76
CA GLN A 76 -9.80 -3.15 0.52
C GLN A 76 -8.90 -3.13 -0.72
N ALA A 77 -7.83 -2.33 -0.71
CA ALA A 77 -6.86 -2.27 -1.81
C ALA A 77 -6.17 -3.62 -2.01
N ARG A 78 -5.83 -4.34 -0.93
CA ARG A 78 -5.27 -5.70 -1.01
C ARG A 78 -6.27 -6.71 -1.58
N GLN A 79 -7.55 -6.64 -1.19
CA GLN A 79 -8.60 -7.50 -1.75
C GLN A 79 -8.83 -7.21 -3.23
N ALA A 80 -8.93 -5.93 -3.60
CA ALA A 80 -9.06 -5.50 -4.99
C ALA A 80 -7.87 -5.94 -5.85
N GLY A 81 -6.64 -5.82 -5.33
CA GLY A 81 -5.43 -6.27 -6.03
C GLY A 81 -5.38 -7.80 -6.23
N LYS A 82 -5.95 -8.58 -5.30
CA LYS A 82 -6.11 -10.03 -5.48
C LYS A 82 -7.16 -10.39 -6.52
N ALA A 83 -8.30 -9.70 -6.50
CA ALA A 83 -9.35 -9.88 -7.51
C ALA A 83 -8.83 -9.51 -8.92
N GLU A 84 -8.08 -8.41 -9.02
CA GLU A 84 -7.43 -8.00 -10.28
C GLU A 84 -6.41 -9.04 -10.78
N ALA A 85 -5.68 -9.70 -9.89
CA ALA A 85 -4.77 -10.78 -10.29
C ALA A 85 -5.51 -12.04 -10.78
N ASP A 86 -6.73 -12.26 -10.29
CA ASP A 86 -7.56 -13.40 -10.67
C ASP A 86 -8.10 -13.28 -12.11
N ASP A 87 -8.26 -12.05 -12.62
CA ASP A 87 -8.55 -11.78 -14.04
C ASP A 87 -7.48 -12.35 -15.01
N PHE A 88 -6.32 -12.81 -14.51
CA PHE A 88 -5.26 -13.40 -15.32
C PHE A 88 -5.20 -14.92 -15.19
N VAL A 89 -6.20 -15.52 -14.55
CA VAL A 89 -6.35 -16.97 -14.40
C VAL A 89 -7.32 -17.51 -15.45
N PHE A 90 -6.88 -18.49 -16.22
CA PHE A 90 -7.72 -19.24 -17.16
C PHE A 90 -8.13 -20.56 -16.52
N TYR A 91 -9.41 -20.65 -16.18
CA TYR A 91 -10.00 -21.82 -15.54
C TYR A 91 -10.29 -22.96 -16.52
N TYR A 92 -10.49 -24.18 -16.02
CA TYR A 92 -10.73 -25.37 -16.85
C TYR A 92 -11.96 -25.23 -17.77
N ASN A 93 -12.98 -24.47 -17.37
CA ASN A 93 -14.24 -24.28 -18.10
C ASN A 93 -14.13 -23.28 -19.26
N GLU A 94 -13.01 -22.56 -19.38
CA GLU A 94 -12.76 -21.63 -20.49
C GLU A 94 -12.21 -22.33 -21.73
N TRP A 95 -11.78 -23.57 -21.56
CA TRP A 95 -11.30 -24.44 -22.63
C TRP A 95 -12.44 -25.23 -23.23
N LEU A 96 -12.35 -25.50 -24.53
CA LEU A 96 -13.32 -26.33 -25.22
C LEU A 96 -13.05 -27.81 -24.89
N ASP A 97 -13.86 -28.39 -23.99
CA ASP A 97 -13.78 -29.79 -23.57
C ASP A 97 -12.33 -30.24 -23.24
N ASP A 98 -11.96 -31.46 -23.65
CA ASP A 98 -10.62 -32.05 -23.47
C ASP A 98 -9.59 -31.59 -24.51
N GLN A 99 -9.79 -30.41 -25.09
CA GLN A 99 -8.92 -29.84 -26.11
C GLN A 99 -8.06 -28.70 -25.56
N ALA A 100 -6.97 -28.41 -26.27
CA ALA A 100 -6.10 -27.27 -26.02
C ALA A 100 -6.52 -26.05 -26.87
N VAL A 101 -7.83 -25.84 -26.97
CA VAL A 101 -8.45 -24.75 -27.74
C VAL A 101 -9.31 -23.95 -26.77
N LEU A 102 -9.17 -22.63 -26.77
CA LEU A 102 -10.03 -21.77 -25.96
C LEU A 102 -11.45 -21.78 -26.52
N GLY A 103 -12.44 -21.88 -25.64
CA GLY A 103 -13.85 -21.69 -26.00
C GLY A 103 -14.14 -20.21 -26.33
N PRO A 104 -15.37 -19.89 -26.78
CA PRO A 104 -15.75 -18.51 -27.09
C PRO A 104 -15.51 -17.55 -25.92
N TYR A 105 -15.88 -17.97 -24.71
CA TYR A 105 -15.68 -17.18 -23.49
C TYR A 105 -14.18 -17.02 -23.16
N GLY A 106 -13.38 -18.08 -23.27
CA GLY A 106 -11.93 -18.01 -23.03
C GLY A 106 -11.20 -17.13 -24.06
N GLY A 107 -11.69 -17.10 -25.30
CA GLY A 107 -11.22 -16.18 -26.33
C GLY A 107 -11.50 -14.71 -25.98
N GLU A 108 -12.76 -14.40 -25.63
CA GLU A 108 -13.13 -13.06 -25.17
C GLU A 108 -12.36 -12.64 -23.91
N HIS A 109 -12.11 -13.58 -23.01
CA HIS A 109 -11.30 -13.35 -21.81
C HIS A 109 -9.86 -12.99 -22.18
N LEU A 110 -9.23 -13.76 -23.07
CA LEU A 110 -7.89 -13.49 -23.58
C LEU A 110 -7.80 -12.11 -24.26
N ASP A 111 -8.81 -11.74 -25.05
CA ASP A 111 -8.87 -10.43 -25.71
C ASP A 111 -8.93 -9.27 -24.71
N ARG A 112 -9.56 -9.45 -23.54
CA ARG A 112 -9.54 -8.46 -22.45
C ARG A 112 -8.19 -8.41 -21.74
N VAL A 113 -7.51 -9.54 -21.59
CA VAL A 113 -6.24 -9.66 -20.86
C VAL A 113 -5.07 -9.07 -21.66
N ILE A 114 -4.97 -9.36 -22.96
CA ILE A 114 -3.86 -8.94 -23.84
C ILE A 114 -3.51 -7.44 -23.70
N PRO A 115 -4.46 -6.48 -23.83
CA PRO A 115 -4.13 -5.05 -23.75
C PRO A 115 -3.68 -4.60 -22.35
N ARG A 116 -3.98 -5.38 -21.30
CA ARG A 116 -3.61 -5.06 -19.90
C ARG A 116 -2.19 -5.51 -19.54
N LEU A 117 -1.69 -6.58 -20.16
CA LEU A 117 -0.39 -7.21 -19.84
C LEU A 117 0.83 -6.27 -19.80
N PRO A 118 0.93 -5.19 -20.61
CA PRO A 118 2.05 -4.26 -20.51
C PRO A 118 2.03 -3.39 -19.24
N TYR A 119 0.85 -3.20 -18.65
CA TYR A 119 0.64 -2.27 -17.53
C TYR A 119 0.58 -2.97 -16.17
N VAL A 120 0.41 -4.28 -16.17
CA VAL A 120 0.30 -5.08 -14.95
C VAL A 120 1.46 -6.07 -14.78
N PRO A 121 1.89 -6.35 -13.55
CA PRO A 121 2.98 -7.29 -13.28
C PRO A 121 2.51 -8.74 -13.16
N PHE A 122 1.22 -9.04 -13.41
CA PHE A 122 0.65 -10.36 -13.20
C PHE A 122 1.10 -11.37 -14.26
N GLN A 123 1.24 -12.62 -13.82
CA GLN A 123 1.46 -13.78 -14.69
C GLN A 123 0.11 -14.32 -15.15
N ILE A 124 0.10 -14.94 -16.33
CA ILE A 124 -1.07 -15.67 -16.80
C ILE A 124 -1.00 -17.08 -16.22
N ILE A 125 -2.01 -17.43 -15.43
CA ILE A 125 -2.08 -18.73 -14.78
C ILE A 125 -3.08 -19.59 -15.53
N ILE A 126 -2.68 -20.80 -15.90
CA ILE A 126 -3.60 -21.80 -16.44
C ILE A 126 -3.84 -22.82 -15.32
N GLN A 127 -5.10 -22.97 -14.93
CA GLN A 127 -5.48 -23.94 -13.91
C GLN A 127 -5.21 -25.36 -14.43
N PRO A 128 -4.36 -26.16 -13.77
CA PRO A 128 -4.05 -27.51 -14.22
C PRO A 128 -5.22 -28.45 -13.92
N GLU A 129 -5.50 -29.36 -14.86
CA GLU A 129 -6.39 -30.49 -14.62
C GLU A 129 -5.57 -31.65 -14.04
N PRO A 130 -5.83 -32.09 -12.78
CA PRO A 130 -4.94 -33.03 -12.08
C PRO A 130 -4.72 -34.35 -12.83
N ASP A 131 -5.77 -34.87 -13.46
CA ASP A 131 -5.75 -36.19 -14.10
C ASP A 131 -5.20 -36.17 -15.54
N LYS A 132 -4.92 -34.99 -16.11
CA LYS A 132 -4.57 -34.83 -17.54
C LYS A 132 -3.30 -33.98 -17.76
N PRO A 133 -2.12 -34.42 -17.28
CA PRO A 133 -0.87 -33.65 -17.41
C PRO A 133 -0.47 -33.37 -18.87
N ALA A 134 -0.72 -34.32 -19.78
CA ALA A 134 -0.45 -34.12 -21.21
C ALA A 134 -1.35 -33.04 -21.83
N LEU A 135 -2.60 -32.90 -21.37
CA LEU A 135 -3.50 -31.85 -21.81
C LEU A 135 -3.05 -30.49 -21.28
N ASN A 136 -2.64 -30.41 -20.01
CA ASN A 136 -2.10 -29.20 -19.41
C ASN A 136 -0.89 -28.66 -20.17
N ALA A 137 0.04 -29.54 -20.57
CA ALA A 137 1.20 -29.14 -21.39
C ALA A 137 0.80 -28.59 -22.76
N ARG A 138 -0.24 -29.16 -23.40
CA ARG A 138 -0.77 -28.64 -24.67
C ARG A 138 -1.47 -27.30 -24.49
N ARG A 139 -2.29 -27.12 -23.43
CA ARG A 139 -2.95 -25.86 -23.08
C ARG A 139 -1.93 -24.76 -22.81
N HIS A 140 -0.87 -25.06 -22.06
CA HIS A 140 0.25 -24.15 -21.82
C HIS A 140 0.93 -23.70 -23.12
N LYS A 141 1.26 -24.65 -24.01
CA LYS A 141 1.83 -24.33 -25.32
C LYS A 141 0.89 -23.47 -26.18
N ALA A 142 -0.40 -23.83 -26.23
CA ALA A 142 -1.40 -23.10 -27.02
C ALA A 142 -1.56 -21.65 -26.55
N MET A 143 -1.56 -21.41 -25.23
CA MET A 143 -1.62 -20.06 -24.68
C MET A 143 -0.37 -19.24 -25.03
N ILE A 144 0.82 -19.83 -24.96
CA ILE A 144 2.07 -19.16 -25.37
C ILE A 144 2.00 -18.80 -26.85
N GLU A 145 1.55 -19.71 -27.72
CA GLU A 145 1.39 -19.47 -29.15
C GLU A 145 0.39 -18.34 -29.43
N ALA A 146 -0.76 -18.34 -28.75
CA ALA A 146 -1.79 -17.29 -28.87
C ALA A 146 -1.25 -15.90 -28.47
N LEU A 147 -0.56 -15.81 -27.32
CA LEU A 147 0.05 -14.56 -26.85
C LEU A 147 1.19 -14.09 -27.75
N THR A 148 1.99 -15.01 -28.26
CA THR A 148 3.07 -14.69 -29.21
C THR A 148 2.49 -14.16 -30.52
N ALA A 149 1.40 -14.77 -31.02
CA ALA A 149 0.69 -14.30 -32.20
C ALA A 149 0.04 -12.91 -31.99
N ALA A 150 -0.39 -12.61 -30.77
CA ALA A 150 -0.88 -11.29 -30.37
C ALA A 150 0.23 -10.23 -30.18
N GLY A 151 1.51 -10.61 -30.34
CA GLY A 151 2.65 -9.70 -30.23
C GLY A 151 3.10 -9.42 -28.79
N VAL A 152 2.69 -10.23 -27.82
CA VAL A 152 3.13 -10.09 -26.43
C VAL A 152 4.58 -10.57 -26.29
N PRO A 153 5.53 -9.71 -25.89
CA PRO A 153 6.91 -10.14 -25.66
C PRO A 153 6.99 -11.06 -24.42
N ASP A 154 7.94 -12.00 -24.44
CA ASP A 154 8.22 -12.91 -23.33
C ASP A 154 7.02 -13.78 -22.89
N ALA A 155 6.09 -14.10 -23.81
CA ALA A 155 4.91 -14.91 -23.52
C ALA A 155 5.23 -16.21 -22.76
N ALA A 156 6.28 -16.92 -23.17
CA ALA A 156 6.70 -18.18 -22.54
C ALA A 156 7.08 -18.05 -21.05
N ARG A 157 7.57 -16.88 -20.61
CA ARG A 157 7.91 -16.62 -19.21
C ARG A 157 6.71 -16.14 -18.40
N ARG A 158 5.70 -15.56 -19.06
CA ARG A 158 4.50 -15.02 -18.39
C ARG A 158 3.44 -16.08 -18.11
N VAL A 159 3.39 -17.15 -18.90
CA VAL A 159 2.38 -18.21 -18.75
C VAL A 159 2.91 -19.32 -17.84
N VAL A 160 2.18 -19.63 -16.77
CA VAL A 160 2.51 -20.69 -15.82
C VAL A 160 1.34 -21.63 -15.59
N LEU A 161 1.64 -22.91 -15.35
CA LEU A 161 0.66 -23.90 -14.89
C LEU A 161 0.69 -23.91 -13.35
N ALA A 162 -0.37 -23.41 -12.73
CA ALA A 162 -0.51 -23.35 -11.27
C ALA A 162 -1.99 -23.30 -10.86
N GLY A 163 -2.29 -23.64 -9.61
CA GLY A 163 -3.63 -23.42 -9.05
C GLY A 163 -3.98 -21.93 -9.00
N SER A 164 -5.27 -21.61 -9.01
CA SER A 164 -5.69 -20.21 -8.88
C SER A 164 -5.29 -19.70 -7.50
N PRO A 165 -4.67 -18.51 -7.39
CA PRO A 165 -4.40 -17.90 -6.09
C PRO A 165 -5.68 -17.47 -5.36
N ALA A 166 -6.81 -17.37 -6.06
CA ALA A 166 -8.11 -17.05 -5.51
C ALA A 166 -8.98 -18.28 -5.21
N GLU A 167 -8.46 -19.49 -5.44
CA GLU A 167 -9.21 -20.71 -5.12
C GLU A 167 -9.51 -20.74 -3.61
N PRO A 168 -10.79 -20.93 -3.22
CA PRO A 168 -11.12 -21.05 -1.81
C PRO A 168 -10.39 -22.25 -1.21
N LEU A 169 -10.21 -22.22 0.11
CA LEU A 169 -9.74 -23.39 0.83
C LEU A 169 -10.67 -24.56 0.53
N LEU A 170 -10.10 -25.69 0.13
CA LEU A 170 -10.84 -26.93 0.00
C LEU A 170 -11.38 -27.28 1.40
N GLY A 171 -12.64 -27.71 1.50
CA GLY A 171 -13.40 -27.73 2.77
C GLY A 171 -12.62 -28.28 3.98
N ASP A 172 -11.90 -29.38 3.81
CA ASP A 172 -11.10 -29.99 4.89
C ASP A 172 -9.89 -29.12 5.30
N GLU A 173 -9.26 -28.43 4.35
CA GLU A 173 -8.17 -27.48 4.63
C GLU A 173 -8.70 -26.23 5.34
N ALA A 174 -9.92 -25.80 5.00
CA ALA A 174 -10.58 -24.66 5.63
C ALA A 174 -10.78 -24.89 7.13
N ASP A 175 -11.22 -26.09 7.52
CA ASP A 175 -11.45 -26.47 8.91
C ASP A 175 -10.17 -26.43 9.76
N PHE A 176 -9.01 -26.76 9.17
CA PHE A 176 -7.73 -26.68 9.87
C PHE A 176 -7.12 -25.27 9.88
N LEU A 177 -7.29 -24.51 8.81
CA LEU A 177 -6.68 -23.18 8.68
C LEU A 177 -7.49 -22.09 9.38
N TYR A 178 -8.82 -22.20 9.45
CA TYR A 178 -9.67 -21.20 10.07
C TYR A 178 -9.36 -20.99 11.57
N PRO A 179 -9.23 -22.04 12.41
CA PRO A 179 -8.79 -21.89 13.79
C PRO A 179 -7.38 -21.30 13.87
N ARG A 180 -6.46 -21.66 12.95
CA ARG A 180 -5.11 -21.10 12.92
C ARG A 180 -5.07 -19.63 12.50
N LEU A 181 -5.98 -19.17 11.64
CA LEU A 181 -6.06 -17.75 11.28
C LEU A 181 -6.64 -16.92 12.44
N ILE A 182 -7.61 -17.48 13.17
CA ILE A 182 -8.25 -16.82 14.32
C ILE A 182 -7.39 -16.87 15.58
N LEU A 183 -6.74 -18.00 15.86
CA LEU A 183 -5.90 -18.20 17.06
C LEU A 183 -4.42 -17.87 16.81
N GLY A 184 -3.93 -17.96 15.58
CA GLY A 184 -2.51 -17.88 15.22
C GLY A 184 -1.95 -16.47 14.99
N ALA A 185 -2.59 -15.45 15.55
CA ALA A 185 -1.91 -14.19 15.88
C ALA A 185 -1.34 -14.21 17.32
N LEU A 186 -1.54 -15.31 18.08
CA LEU A 186 -1.08 -15.44 19.47
C LEU A 186 -0.30 -16.74 19.66
N ASN A 187 0.99 -16.69 19.34
CA ASN A 187 2.03 -17.54 19.94
C ASN A 187 2.15 -19.01 19.42
N PRO A 188 3.19 -19.36 18.65
CA PRO A 188 3.45 -20.73 18.17
C PRO A 188 3.90 -21.71 19.27
N PHE A 189 4.04 -21.28 20.52
CA PHE A 189 4.43 -22.13 21.65
C PHE A 189 3.25 -22.73 22.45
N ALA A 190 2.00 -22.44 22.10
CA ALA A 190 0.85 -22.87 22.92
C ALA A 190 0.37 -24.32 22.69
N PHE A 191 0.97 -25.08 21.75
CA PHE A 191 0.48 -26.44 21.42
C PHE A 191 1.08 -27.55 22.30
N TYR A 192 2.09 -27.27 23.12
CA TYR A 192 2.72 -28.26 24.00
C TYR A 192 2.98 -27.68 25.40
N GLY A 193 1.94 -27.69 26.24
CA GLY A 193 2.13 -27.61 27.69
C GLY A 193 1.29 -26.57 28.42
N GLY A 194 0.20 -27.04 29.03
CA GLY A 194 -0.23 -26.61 30.37
C GLY A 194 -0.72 -25.18 30.55
N GLY A 195 -2.02 -25.05 30.84
CA GLY A 195 -2.49 -23.92 31.64
C GLY A 195 -3.88 -23.43 31.23
N LEU A 196 -4.90 -23.92 31.93
CA LEU A 196 -6.12 -23.14 32.15
C LEU A 196 -5.73 -21.76 32.68
N GLY A 197 -6.02 -20.72 31.90
CA GLY A 197 -5.81 -19.32 32.26
C GLY A 197 -7.01 -18.47 31.82
N PHE A 198 -8.15 -18.70 32.46
CA PHE A 198 -9.29 -17.77 32.51
C PHE A 198 -8.87 -16.48 33.23
N ALA A 199 -8.07 -15.61 32.60
CA ALA A 199 -7.78 -14.24 33.06
C ALA A 199 -6.99 -13.49 31.99
N GLY A 200 -7.67 -12.72 31.14
CA GLY A 200 -6.99 -11.92 30.11
C GLY A 200 -7.93 -11.18 29.17
N PHE A 201 -9.03 -10.64 29.67
CA PHE A 201 -9.83 -9.66 28.93
C PHE A 201 -9.06 -8.32 28.95
N GLY A 202 -8.17 -8.11 27.98
CA GLY A 202 -7.45 -6.84 27.83
C GLY A 202 -6.18 -6.94 26.99
N GLY A 203 -6.23 -6.46 25.75
CA GLY A 203 -5.03 -6.18 24.95
C GLY A 203 -4.83 -7.05 23.71
N LEU A 204 -5.85 -7.21 22.87
CA LEU A 204 -5.71 -7.84 21.55
C LEU A 204 -5.87 -6.80 20.44
N GLY A 205 -4.74 -6.37 19.88
CA GLY A 205 -4.66 -5.47 18.73
C GLY A 205 -3.66 -5.96 17.69
N PHE A 206 -4.14 -6.74 16.72
CA PHE A 206 -3.82 -6.62 15.29
C PHE A 206 -2.33 -6.53 14.81
N ASN A 207 -1.36 -7.13 15.50
CA ASN A 207 0.07 -6.98 15.13
C ASN A 207 0.85 -8.28 14.85
N ALA A 208 0.21 -9.41 14.54
CA ALA A 208 0.93 -10.68 14.38
C ALA A 208 0.64 -11.45 13.06
N PHE A 209 0.30 -10.74 11.98
CA PHE A 209 0.58 -11.21 10.63
C PHE A 209 1.61 -10.27 10.01
N GLY A 210 2.82 -10.77 9.79
CA GLY A 210 3.99 -9.99 9.42
C GLY A 210 3.80 -9.13 8.17
N GLY A 211 4.44 -7.96 8.18
CA GLY A 211 4.67 -7.16 6.97
C GLY A 211 4.25 -5.69 7.03
N PHE A 212 4.30 -5.04 8.19
CA PHE A 212 4.40 -3.58 8.29
C PHE A 212 5.86 -3.22 8.58
N GLY A 213 6.66 -2.99 7.53
CA GLY A 213 8.09 -2.69 7.67
C GLY A 213 8.77 -2.38 6.32
N GLY A 214 8.86 -1.08 6.01
CA GLY A 214 9.90 -0.43 5.20
C GLY A 214 10.47 -1.15 3.97
N PHE A 215 9.95 -0.80 2.79
CA PHE A 215 10.73 -0.78 1.55
C PHE A 215 11.07 0.68 1.18
N TYR A 216 11.90 1.30 2.03
CA TYR A 216 12.81 2.38 1.63
C TYR A 216 14.19 1.90 2.04
N GLY A 217 14.96 1.45 1.05
CA GLY A 217 16.32 0.95 1.23
C GLY A 217 17.17 1.28 0.02
N PHE A 218 17.43 2.58 -0.17
CA PHE A 218 18.60 3.04 -0.91
C PHE A 218 19.72 3.26 0.12
N GLY A 219 20.73 2.39 0.10
CA GLY A 219 22.07 2.64 0.66
C GLY A 219 22.36 2.16 2.09
N GLY A 220 23.51 1.48 2.25
CA GLY A 220 24.33 1.63 3.46
C GLY A 220 24.73 0.37 4.23
N PHE A 221 25.82 -0.25 3.79
CA PHE A 221 26.97 -0.74 4.59
C PHE A 221 26.80 -1.58 5.89
N GLY A 222 27.52 -2.73 5.88
CA GLY A 222 28.16 -3.37 7.05
C GLY A 222 27.30 -4.45 7.71
N GLY A 223 27.75 -5.67 7.99
CA GLY A 223 29.09 -6.27 8.06
C GLY A 223 29.04 -7.38 9.13
N PHE A 224 29.79 -8.47 8.93
CA PHE A 224 30.05 -9.58 9.88
C PHE A 224 28.85 -10.47 10.27
N GLY A 225 28.88 -11.81 10.28
CA GLY A 225 29.96 -12.79 10.13
C GLY A 225 29.61 -14.05 10.94
N GLY A 226 29.80 -15.24 10.35
CA GLY A 226 29.98 -16.54 11.05
C GLY A 226 28.72 -17.37 11.33
N PHE A 227 28.76 -18.71 11.42
CA PHE A 227 29.72 -19.77 11.02
C PHE A 227 29.01 -21.11 11.37
N GLY A 228 29.09 -22.13 10.50
CA GLY A 228 28.77 -23.57 10.77
C GLY A 228 27.28 -23.94 10.97
N GLY A 229 26.68 -24.99 10.40
CA GLY A 229 27.16 -26.24 9.82
C GLY A 229 27.20 -27.36 10.86
N PHE A 230 26.16 -28.22 10.98
CA PHE A 230 26.25 -29.70 11.17
C PHE A 230 24.87 -30.38 11.46
N PHE A 231 24.53 -31.40 10.64
CA PHE A 231 23.82 -32.68 10.88
C PHE A 231 22.41 -32.67 11.52
N GLY A 232 21.38 -33.41 11.06
CA GLY A 232 21.33 -34.69 10.34
C GLY A 232 20.81 -35.79 11.28
N PHE A 233 19.56 -36.26 11.11
CA PHE A 233 19.11 -37.56 11.63
C PHE A 233 17.98 -38.17 10.78
N ARG A 234 18.34 -39.33 10.22
CA ARG A 234 17.60 -40.53 9.80
C ARG A 234 16.51 -40.45 8.73
#